data_AF-A0A6P0YP94-F1
#
_entry.id   AF-A0A6P0YP94-F1
#
_cell.length_a   1.000
_cell.length_b   1.000
_cell.length_c   1.000
_cell.angle_alpha   90.00
_cell.angle_beta   90.00
_cell.angle_gamma   90.00
#
_symmetry.space_group_name_H-M   'P 1'
#
loop_
_entity.id
_entity.type
_entity.pdbx_description
1 polymer ?
#
loop_
_entity_poly.entity_id
_entity_poly.type
_entity_poly.pdbx_seq_one_letter_code
_entity_poly.pdbx_strand_id
1 'polypeptide(L)'
;ETLEPNEVVDPELFQQPSEQAFYNAIVSLVPKTETAQANRDYQTLVDALANIAPIVSTFFDGPDSVLVMDEDLDIRQNRLNLLGLLRNHARILADFSAIVKG
;
A
#
# COMPACT_ATOMS: atom_id res chain seq x y z
N GLU A 1 -12.89 1.59 5.04
CA GLU A 1 -11.64 2.03 4.37
C GLU A 1 -11.54 1.23 3.08
N THR A 2 -11.16 1.84 1.95
CA THR A 2 -11.00 1.09 0.69
C THR A 2 -9.66 0.36 0.67
N LEU A 3 -9.66 -0.86 0.13
CA LEU A 3 -8.47 -1.67 -0.12
C LEU A 3 -8.19 -1.81 -1.61
N GLU A 4 -9.17 -1.45 -2.45
CA GLU A 4 -9.09 -1.62 -3.89
C GLU A 4 -8.35 -0.45 -4.52
N PRO A 5 -7.16 -0.68 -5.09
CA PRO A 5 -6.35 0.42 -5.61
C PRO A 5 -6.97 1.07 -6.86
N ASN A 6 -7.71 0.32 -7.68
CA ASN A 6 -8.34 0.82 -8.91
C ASN A 6 -9.48 1.83 -8.65
N GLU A 7 -10.00 1.93 -7.42
CA GLU A 7 -11.12 2.84 -7.10
C GLU A 7 -10.66 4.26 -6.77
N VAL A 8 -9.40 4.42 -6.34
CA VAL A 8 -8.89 5.67 -5.77
C VAL A 8 -7.54 6.12 -6.33
N VAL A 9 -6.84 5.26 -7.06
CA VAL A 9 -5.59 5.64 -7.73
C VAL A 9 -5.82 5.67 -9.23
N ASP A 10 -5.35 6.73 -9.85
CA ASP A 10 -5.35 6.91 -11.30
C ASP A 10 -3.93 6.69 -11.84
N PRO A 11 -3.67 5.58 -12.55
CA PRO A 11 -2.36 5.32 -13.15
C PRO A 11 -1.97 6.31 -14.25
N GLU A 12 -2.91 7.03 -14.87
CA GLU A 12 -2.61 8.03 -15.90
C GLU A 12 -1.89 9.27 -15.31
N LEU A 13 -2.00 9.48 -14.00
CA LEU A 13 -1.35 10.58 -13.29
C LEU A 13 0.07 10.26 -12.80
N PHE A 14 0.57 9.04 -13.01
CA PHE A 14 1.92 8.66 -12.57
C PHE A 14 2.99 9.40 -13.37
N GLN A 15 3.95 10.00 -12.65
CA GLN A 15 5.08 10.73 -13.22
C GLN A 15 6.36 9.90 -13.15
N GLN A 16 6.50 9.05 -12.13
CA GLN A 16 7.70 8.24 -11.91
C GLN A 16 7.42 6.73 -11.94
N PRO A 17 8.38 5.91 -12.39
CA PRO A 17 8.28 4.45 -12.33
C PRO A 17 8.03 3.88 -10.93
N SER A 18 8.50 4.59 -9.89
CA SER A 18 8.29 4.20 -8.49
C SER A 18 6.82 4.20 -8.09
N GLU A 19 5.99 5.09 -8.63
CA GLU A 19 4.55 5.15 -8.38
C GLU A 19 3.85 3.90 -8.94
N GLN A 20 4.19 3.52 -10.17
CA GLN A 20 3.69 2.31 -10.80
C GLN A 20 4.16 1.04 -10.08
N ALA A 21 5.41 1.00 -9.63
CA ALA A 21 5.95 -0.12 -8.86
C ALA A 21 5.21 -0.27 -7.52
N PHE A 22 4.95 0.84 -6.83
CA PHE A 22 4.19 0.84 -5.59
C PHE A 22 2.73 0.40 -5.81
N TYR A 23 2.09 0.92 -6.85
CA TYR A 23 0.74 0.51 -7.25
C TYR A 23 0.63 -1.00 -7.48
N ASN A 24 1.53 -1.56 -8.29
CA ASN A 24 1.54 -3.00 -8.60
C ASN A 24 1.77 -3.85 -7.34
N ALA A 25 2.58 -3.35 -6.41
CA ALA A 25 2.82 -4.00 -5.14
C ALA A 25 1.55 -4.04 -4.27
N ILE A 26 0.77 -2.96 -4.24
CA ILE A 26 -0.54 -2.91 -3.56
C ILE A 26 -1.56 -3.83 -4.23
N VAL A 27 -1.69 -3.80 -5.56
CA VAL A 27 -2.57 -4.72 -6.31
C VAL A 27 -2.26 -6.18 -5.98
N SER A 28 -0.97 -6.51 -5.89
CA SER A 28 -0.51 -7.86 -5.55
C SER A 28 -0.71 -8.21 -4.06
N LEU A 29 -0.91 -7.21 -3.20
CA LEU A 29 -1.14 -7.37 -1.77
C LEU A 29 -2.60 -7.73 -1.47
N VAL A 30 -3.55 -7.12 -2.17
CA VAL A 30 -5.01 -7.31 -1.97
C VAL A 30 -5.40 -8.79 -1.75
N PRO A 31 -5.14 -9.73 -2.69
CA PRO A 31 -5.56 -11.12 -2.52
C PRO A 31 -4.83 -11.83 -1.38
N LYS A 32 -3.59 -11.42 -1.06
CA LYS A 32 -2.82 -11.97 0.05
C LYS A 32 -3.42 -11.52 1.38
N THR A 33 -3.82 -10.26 1.48
CA THR A 33 -4.47 -9.70 2.66
C THR A 33 -5.82 -10.34 2.92
N GLU A 34 -6.65 -10.51 1.89
CA GLU A 34 -7.93 -11.21 2.01
C GLU A 34 -7.77 -12.66 2.46
N THR A 35 -6.86 -13.41 1.83
CA THR A 35 -6.60 -14.82 2.14
C THR A 35 -6.09 -14.98 3.57
N ALA A 36 -5.13 -14.15 3.97
CA ALA A 36 -4.55 -14.20 5.30
C ALA A 36 -5.54 -13.75 6.38
N GLN A 37 -6.42 -12.80 6.10
CA GLN A 37 -7.51 -12.42 7.00
C GLN A 37 -8.50 -13.58 7.20
N ALA A 38 -8.89 -14.26 6.11
CA ALA A 38 -9.78 -15.42 6.17
C ALA A 38 -9.18 -16.59 6.97
N ASN A 39 -7.89 -16.86 6.77
CA ASN A 39 -7.19 -18.00 7.37
C ASN A 39 -6.51 -17.67 8.71
N ARG A 40 -6.57 -16.41 9.16
CA ARG A 40 -5.80 -15.89 10.32
C ARG A 40 -4.29 -16.15 10.18
N ASP A 41 -3.80 -16.13 8.95
CA ASP A 41 -2.40 -16.35 8.61
C ASP A 41 -1.63 -15.03 8.60
N TYR A 42 -1.37 -14.52 9.81
CA TYR A 42 -0.68 -13.25 10.01
C TYR A 42 0.79 -13.30 9.53
N GLN A 43 1.41 -14.48 9.46
CA GLN A 43 2.79 -14.62 8.98
C GLN A 43 2.87 -14.26 7.49
N THR A 44 1.98 -14.82 6.66
CA THR A 44 1.91 -14.51 5.23
C THR A 44 1.69 -13.01 4.98
N LEU A 45 0.89 -12.36 5.84
CA LEU A 45 0.65 -10.92 5.78
C LEU A 45 1.89 -10.09 6.17
N VAL A 46 2.58 -10.45 7.25
CA VAL A 46 3.82 -9.79 7.68
C VAL A 46 4.89 -9.92 6.61
N ASP A 47 5.06 -11.10 6.02
CA ASP A 47 6.01 -11.34 4.94
C ASP A 47 5.64 -10.53 3.69
N ALA A 48 4.34 -10.42 3.36
CA ALA A 48 3.88 -9.60 2.26
C ALA A 48 4.19 -8.10 2.46
N LEU A 49 3.98 -7.57 3.67
CA LEU A 49 4.35 -6.19 3.99
C LEU A 49 5.87 -5.98 3.97
N ALA A 50 6.64 -6.93 4.51
CA ALA A 50 8.11 -6.85 4.51
C ALA A 50 8.66 -6.79 3.08
N ASN A 51 8.03 -7.49 2.13
CA ASN A 51 8.38 -7.44 0.72
C ASN A 51 8.04 -6.10 0.05
N ILE A 52 7.06 -5.35 0.57
CA ILE A 52 6.64 -4.05 0.03
C ILE A 52 7.51 -2.91 0.60
N ALA A 53 8.06 -3.08 1.80
CA ALA A 53 8.86 -2.04 2.46
C ALA A 53 10.01 -1.47 1.60
N PRO A 54 10.80 -2.28 0.85
CA PRO A 54 11.82 -1.75 -0.06
C PRO A 54 11.25 -0.92 -1.22
N ILE A 55 10.06 -1.27 -1.72
CA ILE A 55 9.39 -0.56 -2.81
C ILE A 55 8.92 0.81 -2.31
N VAL A 56 8.36 0.86 -1.11
CA VAL A 56 7.97 2.11 -0.44
C VAL A 56 9.19 2.97 -0.15
N SER A 57 10.29 2.37 0.32
CA SER A 57 11.54 3.11 0.52
C SER A 57 12.05 3.71 -0.80
N THR A 58 11.97 2.99 -1.91
CA THR A 58 12.36 3.51 -3.24
C THR A 58 11.45 4.64 -3.71
N PHE A 59 10.16 4.58 -3.39
CA PHE A 59 9.19 5.65 -3.68
C PHE A 59 9.55 6.97 -2.98
N PHE A 60 10.14 6.92 -1.78
CA PHE A 60 10.53 8.12 -1.03
C PHE A 60 11.99 8.56 -1.24
N ASP A 61 12.93 7.62 -1.29
CA ASP A 61 14.36 7.89 -1.21
C ASP A 61 15.18 7.32 -2.40
N GLY A 62 14.50 6.73 -3.38
CA GLY A 62 15.13 6.15 -4.57
C GLY A 62 15.54 7.16 -5.64
N PRO A 63 16.24 6.70 -6.70
CA PRO A 63 16.60 7.54 -7.85
C PRO A 63 15.37 8.10 -8.59
N ASP A 64 14.25 7.36 -8.55
CA ASP A 64 12.96 7.74 -9.12
C ASP A 64 11.96 8.14 -8.02
N SER A 65 12.44 8.67 -6.90
CA SER A 65 11.59 9.08 -5.77
C SER A 65 10.65 10.22 -6.13
N VAL A 66 9.54 10.31 -5.40
CA VAL A 66 8.53 11.34 -5.60
C VAL A 66 8.35 12.22 -4.38
N LEU A 67 8.06 13.50 -4.62
CA LEU A 67 7.61 14.40 -3.57
C LEU A 67 6.09 14.24 -3.40
N VAL A 68 5.66 13.68 -2.27
CA VAL A 68 4.22 13.45 -2.02
C VAL A 68 3.42 14.76 -2.03
N MET A 69 4.00 15.84 -1.52
CA MET A 69 3.41 17.17 -1.50
C MET A 69 3.69 17.91 -2.81
N ASP A 70 3.27 17.31 -3.93
CA ASP A 70 3.36 17.92 -5.25
C ASP A 70 2.54 19.22 -5.33
N GLU A 71 2.93 20.13 -6.23
CA GLU A 71 2.21 21.38 -6.48
C GLU A 71 0.90 21.09 -7.23
N ASP A 72 0.90 20.07 -8.08
CA ASP A 72 -0.30 19.57 -8.72
C ASP A 72 -1.15 18.79 -7.70
N LEU A 73 -2.37 19.27 -7.49
CA LEU A 73 -3.28 18.71 -6.50
C LEU A 73 -3.76 17.29 -6.87
N ASP A 74 -3.89 16.98 -8.16
CA ASP A 74 -4.33 15.68 -8.62
C ASP A 74 -3.23 14.63 -8.42
N ILE A 75 -1.98 14.98 -8.77
CA ILE A 75 -0.80 14.13 -8.52
C ILE A 75 -0.61 13.91 -7.02
N ARG A 76 -0.69 14.98 -6.22
CA ARG A 76 -0.59 14.90 -4.76
C ARG A 76 -1.67 13.98 -4.18
N GLN A 77 -2.92 14.13 -4.61
CA GLN A 77 -4.01 13.28 -4.13
C GLN A 77 -3.78 11.82 -4.52
N ASN A 78 -3.30 11.56 -5.74
CA ASN A 78 -3.00 10.22 -6.21
C ASN A 78 -1.92 9.53 -5.36
N ARG A 79 -0.83 10.25 -5.04
CA ARG A 79 0.25 9.77 -4.15
C ARG A 79 -0.24 9.54 -2.72
N LEU A 80 -1.09 10.42 -2.20
CA LEU A 80 -1.72 10.22 -0.89
C LEU A 80 -2.66 9.00 -0.88
N ASN A 81 -3.35 8.72 -1.98
CA ASN A 81 -4.19 7.53 -2.10
C ASN A 81 -3.36 6.25 -2.07
N LEU A 82 -2.23 6.20 -2.77
CA LEU A 82 -1.26 5.08 -2.68
C LEU A 82 -0.82 4.81 -1.23
N LEU A 83 -0.45 5.87 -0.50
CA LEU A 83 -0.05 5.76 0.91
C LEU A 83 -1.21 5.35 1.82
N GLY A 84 -2.40 5.88 1.57
CA GLY A 84 -3.62 5.54 2.27
C GLY A 84 -3.98 4.06 2.13
N LEU A 85 -3.85 3.51 0.91
CA LEU A 85 -4.07 2.09 0.64
C LEU A 85 -3.11 1.21 1.44
N LEU A 86 -1.80 1.52 1.43
CA LEU A 86 -0.82 0.79 2.23
C LEU A 86 -1.17 0.82 3.74
N ARG A 87 -1.54 2.01 4.25
CA ARG A 87 -1.98 2.17 5.65
C ARG A 87 -3.19 1.30 5.95
N ASN A 88 -4.18 1.25 5.06
CA ASN A 88 -5.40 0.46 5.27
C ASN A 88 -5.08 -1.04 5.32
N HIS A 89 -4.22 -1.54 4.44
CA HIS A 89 -3.74 -2.92 4.49
C HIS A 89 -2.96 -3.21 5.78
N ALA A 90 -2.09 -2.29 6.21
CA ALA A 90 -1.36 -2.43 7.47
C ALA A 90 -2.28 -2.38 8.71
N ARG A 91 -3.42 -1.68 8.64
CA ARG A 91 -4.39 -1.63 9.74
C ARG A 91 -5.07 -2.99 9.97
N ILE A 92 -5.31 -3.76 8.92
CA ILE A 92 -5.86 -5.13 9.04
C ILE A 92 -4.92 -6.01 9.88
N LEU A 93 -3.61 -5.78 9.74
CA LEU A 93 -2.58 -6.42 10.56
C LEU A 93 -2.50 -5.86 11.99
N ALA A 94 -2.60 -4.54 12.14
CA ALA A 94 -2.53 -3.87 13.43
C ALA A 94 -3.79 -4.08 14.29
N ASP A 95 -4.88 -4.59 13.71
CA ASP A 95 -6.09 -4.99 14.43
C ASP A 95 -5.88 -6.33 15.18
N PHE A 96 -4.94 -6.30 16.13
CA PHE A 96 -4.72 -7.36 17.11
C PHE A 96 -5.82 -7.38 18.20
N SER A 97 -7.00 -6.81 17.96
CA SER A 97 -8.16 -6.97 18.85
C SER A 97 -8.55 -8.46 19.03
N ALA A 98 -8.08 -9.35 18.15
CA ALA A 98 -8.19 -10.80 18.30
C ALA A 98 -7.16 -11.44 19.25
N ILE A 99 -6.09 -10.74 19.67
CA ILE A 99 -5.10 -11.24 20.65
C ILE A 99 -5.59 -11.01 22.09
N VAL A 100 -6.53 -10.09 22.33
CA VAL A 100 -7.14 -9.89 23.67
C VAL A 100 -8.45 -10.69 23.80
N LYS A 101 -8.37 -12.02 23.67
CA LYS A 101 -9.28 -12.97 24.33
C LYS A 101 -8.55 -14.28 24.55
N GLY A 102 -8.03 -14.45 25.77
CA GLY A 102 -7.39 -15.67 26.26
C GLY A 102 -6.57 -15.38 27.50
#